data_AF-A0AAU7RV16-F1
#
_entry.id   AF-A0AAU7RV16-F1
#
_cell.length_a   1.000
_cell.length_b   1.000
_cell.length_c   1.000
_cell.angle_alpha   90.00
_cell.angle_beta   90.00
_cell.angle_gamma   90.00
#
_symmetry.space_group_name_H-M   'P 1'
#
loop_
_entity.id
_entity.type
_entity.pdbx_description
1 polymer ?
#
loop_
_entity_poly.entity_id
_entity_poly.type
_entity_poly.pdbx_seq_one_letter_code
_entity_poly.pdbx_strand_id
1 'polypeptide(L)'
;MVETVAIDFPDIQIHTRSFHEFGNSYFMRPTRRIYPANRAVVLKNARCAYCGIALTDSNRTRDHVIGRRFVPKGKLNGQWNLILNACRSCNNDKSDLENDIAAITLAPDPTGRYSHDDMAAIQEARRRAANSISRRTKKPVQDSRETLNIGGSLGPGVTVNFSMVAPPQIDEARAFELARLHLVAFFFMQTYSAETCEGRWWLHGFHPVLMTRWEDWGNPVMRGFMREVEDWDNRLHAVTADGFFKLMTRRHPSADCWAWAIEWNRSHRLIGFFGEREPAQEVVNRCPPRKRITVFEGPSQSLHYSPETALSEDDDTLFKVPAEVEEAEKALANNFTYRFA
;
A
#
# COMPACT_ATOMS: atom_id res chain seq x y z
N MET A 1 -17.67 26.30 17.69
CA MET A 1 -17.30 24.98 18.25
C MET A 1 -16.75 24.17 17.08
N VAL A 2 -15.47 23.80 17.13
CA VAL A 2 -14.89 22.89 16.13
C VAL A 2 -15.24 21.48 16.61
N GLU A 3 -16.13 20.81 15.90
CA GLU A 3 -16.48 19.42 16.19
C GLU A 3 -15.26 18.57 15.79
N THR A 4 -14.55 18.04 16.79
CA THR A 4 -13.43 17.12 16.57
C THR A 4 -14.03 15.79 16.09
N VAL A 5 -14.10 15.60 14.77
CA VAL A 5 -14.47 14.30 14.20
C VAL A 5 -13.32 13.34 14.50
N ALA A 6 -13.54 12.39 15.41
CA ALA A 6 -12.60 11.32 15.67
C ALA A 6 -12.34 10.58 14.34
N ILE A 7 -11.07 10.38 14.01
CA ILE A 7 -10.67 9.52 12.89
C ILE A 7 -10.74 8.09 13.44
N ASP A 8 -11.92 7.48 13.38
CA ASP A 8 -12.05 6.06 13.67
C ASP A 8 -11.45 5.25 12.52
N PHE A 9 -10.79 4.13 12.85
CA PHE A 9 -10.42 3.16 11.83
C PHE A 9 -11.69 2.77 11.05
N PRO A 10 -11.68 2.84 9.71
CA PRO A 10 -12.82 2.37 8.94
C PRO A 10 -13.06 0.90 9.33
N ASP A 11 -14.33 0.53 9.58
CA ASP A 11 -14.76 -0.85 9.84
C ASP A 11 -14.65 -1.69 8.55
N ILE A 12 -13.43 -1.87 8.08
CA ILE A 12 -13.12 -2.79 7.00
C ILE A 12 -13.02 -4.16 7.65
N GLN A 13 -14.11 -4.94 7.59
CA GLN A 13 -14.10 -6.34 7.98
C GLN A 13 -13.25 -7.15 7.00
N ILE A 14 -11.94 -7.15 7.19
CA ILE A 14 -11.07 -8.12 6.54
C ILE A 14 -11.16 -9.40 7.36
N HIS A 15 -11.64 -10.48 6.75
CA HIS A 15 -11.65 -11.80 7.37
C HIS A 15 -10.22 -12.26 7.64
N THR A 16 -9.68 -11.90 8.80
CA THR A 16 -8.45 -12.48 9.33
C THR A 16 -8.77 -13.92 9.68
N ARG A 17 -8.25 -14.88 8.90
CA ARG A 17 -8.26 -16.28 9.33
C ARG A 17 -7.51 -16.35 10.66
N SER A 18 -8.09 -17.00 11.67
CA SER A 18 -7.48 -17.13 12.98
C SER A 18 -6.11 -17.82 12.84
N PHE A 19 -5.05 -17.07 13.08
CA PHE A 19 -3.72 -17.63 13.20
C PHE A 19 -3.56 -18.12 14.65
N HIS A 20 -3.26 -19.41 14.83
CA HIS A 20 -3.04 -19.98 16.16
C HIS A 20 -1.88 -19.25 16.87
N GLU A 21 -2.10 -18.91 18.13
CA GLU A 21 -1.16 -18.20 19.01
C GLU A 21 0.12 -19.01 19.21
N PHE A 22 1.24 -18.57 18.64
CA PHE A 22 2.57 -19.04 19.00
C PHE A 22 3.16 -18.06 20.03
N GLY A 23 3.54 -18.59 21.20
CA GLY A 23 3.80 -17.82 22.42
C GLY A 23 4.77 -16.63 22.31
N ASN A 24 4.48 -15.63 23.15
CA ASN A 24 5.27 -14.43 23.40
C ASN A 24 6.65 -14.78 23.96
N SER A 25 7.67 -14.83 23.11
CA SER A 25 9.05 -14.77 23.58
C SER A 25 9.94 -14.04 22.58
N TYR A 26 10.39 -12.85 22.99
CA TYR A 26 11.58 -12.16 22.51
C TYR A 26 11.80 -12.15 21.00
N PHE A 27 11.19 -11.17 20.31
CA PHE A 27 11.73 -10.71 19.02
C PHE A 27 13.10 -10.09 19.27
N MET A 28 14.16 -10.91 19.26
CA MET A 28 15.54 -10.43 19.14
C MET A 28 15.59 -9.42 18.01
N ARG A 29 16.22 -8.25 18.23
CA ARG A 29 16.45 -7.26 17.17
C ARG A 29 17.19 -7.99 16.04
N PRO A 30 16.55 -8.25 14.88
CA PRO A 30 17.25 -8.91 13.79
C PRO A 30 18.42 -8.00 13.43
N THR A 31 19.61 -8.58 13.27
CA THR A 31 20.68 -7.88 12.59
C THR A 31 20.14 -7.43 11.24
N ARG A 32 20.36 -6.15 10.94
CA ARG A 32 19.83 -5.51 9.75
C ARG A 32 20.28 -6.28 8.51
N ARG A 33 19.33 -6.82 7.75
CA ARG A 33 19.62 -7.59 6.53
C ARG A 33 19.53 -6.68 5.32
N ILE A 34 20.61 -6.57 4.56
CA ILE A 34 20.63 -5.90 3.27
C ILE A 34 20.41 -6.97 2.20
N TYR A 35 19.36 -6.82 1.41
CA TYR A 35 19.07 -7.70 0.29
C TYR A 35 19.71 -7.15 -0.99
N PRO A 36 20.09 -8.03 -1.93
CA PRO A 36 20.75 -7.62 -3.16
C PRO A 36 19.80 -6.80 -4.04
N ALA A 37 20.19 -5.58 -4.42
CA ALA A 37 19.35 -4.67 -5.20
C ALA A 37 19.02 -5.17 -6.61
N ASN A 38 19.84 -6.06 -7.17
CA ASN A 38 19.78 -6.44 -8.59
C ASN A 38 19.24 -7.85 -8.88
N ARG A 39 18.71 -8.55 -7.87
CA ARG A 39 18.15 -9.89 -8.05
C ARG A 39 17.03 -10.17 -7.07
N ALA A 40 16.13 -11.08 -7.47
CA ALA A 40 15.05 -11.52 -6.60
C ALA A 40 15.58 -12.28 -5.38
N VAL A 41 14.93 -12.06 -4.23
CA VAL A 41 15.04 -12.88 -3.03
C VAL A 41 14.04 -14.02 -3.17
N VAL A 42 14.50 -15.26 -3.08
CA VAL A 42 13.64 -16.44 -3.26
C VAL A 42 13.58 -17.23 -1.96
N LEU A 43 12.40 -17.32 -1.36
CA LEU A 43 12.13 -18.15 -0.19
C LEU A 43 11.63 -19.53 -0.62
N LYS A 44 12.08 -20.58 0.08
CA LYS A 44 11.64 -21.96 -0.13
C LYS A 44 10.70 -22.39 1.00
N ASN A 45 9.72 -21.56 1.31
CA ASN A 45 8.85 -21.77 2.45
C ASN A 45 7.96 -23.01 2.29
N ALA A 46 7.76 -23.73 3.40
CA ALA A 46 6.98 -24.97 3.48
C ALA A 46 5.47 -24.72 3.71
N ARG A 47 5.09 -23.51 4.13
CA ARG A 47 3.70 -23.10 4.38
C ARG A 47 3.36 -21.86 3.55
N CYS A 48 2.13 -21.74 3.08
CA CYS A 48 1.67 -20.59 2.31
C CYS A 48 1.89 -19.31 3.12
N ALA A 49 2.60 -18.33 2.55
CA ALA A 49 2.87 -17.07 3.24
C ALA A 49 1.59 -16.30 3.61
N TYR A 50 0.50 -16.48 2.86
CA TYR A 50 -0.74 -15.70 3.04
C TYR A 50 -1.72 -16.30 4.04
N CYS A 51 -1.89 -17.62 4.03
CA CYS A 51 -2.93 -18.30 4.82
C CYS A 51 -2.38 -19.38 5.76
N GLY A 52 -1.08 -19.62 5.76
CA GLY A 52 -0.42 -20.57 6.66
C GLY A 52 -0.69 -22.05 6.39
N ILE A 53 -1.44 -22.42 5.34
CA ILE A 53 -1.64 -23.84 5.01
C ILE A 53 -0.32 -24.50 4.57
N ALA A 54 -0.12 -25.76 4.92
CA ALA A 54 1.03 -26.53 4.45
C ALA A 54 1.03 -26.66 2.92
N LEU A 55 2.21 -26.53 2.31
CA LEU A 55 2.38 -26.58 0.86
C LEU A 55 2.86 -27.93 0.39
N THR A 56 2.07 -28.56 -0.47
CA THR A 56 2.38 -29.80 -1.19
C THR A 56 2.59 -29.48 -2.67
N ASP A 57 3.16 -30.41 -3.44
CA ASP A 57 3.36 -30.19 -4.87
C ASP A 57 2.03 -29.96 -5.63
N SER A 58 0.91 -30.46 -5.10
CA SER A 58 -0.42 -30.27 -5.70
C SER A 58 -1.00 -28.86 -5.51
N ASN A 59 -0.67 -28.16 -4.42
CA ASN A 59 -1.24 -26.85 -4.10
C ASN A 59 -0.24 -25.69 -4.20
N ARG A 60 1.06 -26.00 -4.27
CA ARG A 60 2.16 -25.03 -4.27
C ARG A 60 2.23 -24.29 -5.61
N THR A 61 2.36 -22.98 -5.51
CA THR A 61 2.64 -22.10 -6.64
C THR A 61 3.77 -21.16 -6.25
N ARG A 62 4.55 -20.74 -7.24
CA ARG A 62 5.56 -19.70 -7.08
C ARG A 62 4.89 -18.34 -7.26
N ASP A 63 4.95 -17.50 -6.25
CA ASP A 63 4.37 -16.17 -6.29
C ASP A 63 5.47 -15.09 -6.36
N HIS A 64 5.20 -14.07 -7.17
CA HIS A 64 5.94 -12.83 -7.19
C HIS A 64 5.18 -11.85 -6.31
N VAL A 65 5.69 -11.56 -5.12
CA VAL A 65 4.99 -10.73 -4.13
C VAL A 65 4.58 -9.40 -4.75
N ILE A 66 5.47 -8.77 -5.51
CA ILE A 66 5.08 -7.72 -6.44
C ILE A 66 4.89 -8.36 -7.80
N GLY A 67 3.64 -8.49 -8.26
CA GLY A 67 3.32 -9.11 -9.54
C GLY A 67 4.06 -8.46 -10.70
N ARG A 68 4.54 -9.27 -11.65
CA ARG A 68 5.27 -8.75 -12.84
C ARG A 68 4.42 -7.83 -13.71
N ARG A 69 3.09 -7.96 -13.60
CA ARG A 69 2.09 -7.13 -14.26
C ARG A 69 1.47 -6.10 -13.32
N PHE A 70 1.97 -5.94 -12.11
CA PHE A 70 1.50 -4.92 -11.18
C PHE A 70 2.15 -3.56 -11.50
N VAL A 71 3.48 -3.56 -11.66
CA VAL A 71 4.27 -2.39 -12.11
C VAL A 71 4.43 -2.37 -13.64
N PRO A 72 4.95 -1.29 -14.25
CA PRO A 72 5.18 -1.25 -15.70
C PRO A 72 6.13 -2.36 -16.18
N LYS A 73 5.94 -2.80 -17.43
CA LYS A 73 6.71 -3.90 -18.01
C LYS A 73 8.21 -3.55 -18.02
N GLY A 74 9.02 -4.50 -17.58
CA GLY A 74 10.48 -4.36 -17.55
C GLY A 74 11.03 -3.65 -16.32
N LYS A 75 10.20 -2.97 -15.52
CA LYS A 75 10.66 -2.28 -14.31
C LYS A 75 11.23 -3.19 -13.24
N LEU A 76 10.80 -4.46 -13.20
CA LEU A 76 11.40 -5.46 -12.30
C LEU A 76 12.64 -6.17 -12.89
N ASN A 77 13.07 -5.85 -14.12
CA ASN A 77 14.21 -6.52 -14.73
C ASN A 77 15.51 -6.05 -14.07
N GLY A 78 16.27 -6.99 -13.50
CA GLY A 78 17.50 -6.65 -12.78
C GLY A 78 17.26 -5.82 -11.52
N GLN A 79 16.03 -5.81 -10.99
CA GLN A 79 15.66 -5.20 -9.71
C GLN A 79 15.31 -6.30 -8.72
N TRP A 80 15.43 -6.00 -7.43
CA TRP A 80 15.06 -6.93 -6.39
C TRP A 80 13.53 -7.08 -6.31
N ASN A 81 13.09 -8.28 -5.97
CA ASN A 81 11.68 -8.59 -5.69
C ASN A 81 11.66 -9.78 -4.74
N LEU A 82 10.58 -9.94 -3.97
CA LEU A 82 10.37 -11.12 -3.15
C LEU A 82 9.60 -12.16 -3.96
N ILE A 83 10.15 -13.37 -4.01
CA ILE A 83 9.53 -14.55 -4.58
C ILE A 83 9.42 -15.58 -3.46
N LEU A 84 8.22 -16.12 -3.28
CA LEU A 84 7.96 -17.14 -2.27
C LEU A 84 6.96 -18.17 -2.80
N ASN A 85 6.72 -19.22 -2.02
CA ASN A 85 5.68 -20.18 -2.32
C ASN A 85 4.34 -19.77 -1.67
N ALA A 86 3.26 -19.85 -2.43
CA ALA A 86 1.90 -19.65 -1.95
C ALA A 86 0.99 -20.79 -2.42
N CYS A 87 -0.10 -21.04 -1.69
CA CYS A 87 -1.12 -21.94 -2.20
C CYS A 87 -1.82 -21.31 -3.41
N ARG A 88 -2.27 -22.12 -4.36
CA ARG A 88 -2.90 -21.67 -5.61
C ARG A 88 -4.06 -20.69 -5.40
N SER A 89 -4.93 -20.92 -4.42
CA SER A 89 -6.06 -20.01 -4.12
C SER A 89 -5.56 -18.61 -3.78
N CYS A 90 -4.74 -18.45 -2.73
CA CYS A 90 -4.25 -17.11 -2.34
C CYS A 90 -3.46 -16.40 -3.46
N ASN A 91 -2.69 -17.13 -4.27
CA ASN A 91 -1.96 -16.54 -5.39
C ASN A 91 -2.92 -16.04 -6.49
N ASN A 92 -3.97 -16.80 -6.79
CA ASN A 92 -5.02 -16.37 -7.73
C ASN A 92 -5.80 -15.16 -7.19
N ASP A 93 -6.18 -15.18 -5.91
CA ASP A 93 -6.92 -14.09 -5.28
C ASP A 93 -6.09 -12.78 -5.28
N LYS A 94 -4.79 -12.88 -4.98
CA LYS A 94 -3.85 -11.76 -5.12
C LYS A 94 -3.76 -11.27 -6.56
N SER A 95 -3.60 -12.19 -7.53
CA SER A 95 -3.51 -11.84 -8.95
C SER A 95 -4.78 -11.16 -9.47
N ASP A 96 -5.96 -11.54 -8.93
CA ASP A 96 -7.23 -10.87 -9.23
C ASP A 96 -7.25 -9.42 -8.75
N LEU A 97 -6.79 -9.18 -7.52
CA LEU A 97 -6.67 -7.84 -6.94
C LEU A 97 -5.68 -6.98 -7.73
N GLU A 98 -4.51 -7.53 -8.08
CA GLU A 98 -3.48 -6.80 -8.81
C GLU A 98 -3.96 -6.31 -10.19
N ASN A 99 -4.87 -7.02 -10.86
CA ASN A 99 -5.21 -6.76 -12.25
C ASN A 99 -5.85 -5.37 -12.47
N ASP A 100 -6.96 -5.07 -11.80
CA ASP A 100 -7.64 -3.78 -11.97
C ASP A 100 -6.93 -2.68 -11.18
N ILE A 101 -6.40 -2.99 -9.98
CA ILE A 101 -5.65 -2.02 -9.18
C ILE A 101 -4.42 -1.52 -9.93
N ALA A 102 -3.64 -2.38 -10.59
CA ALA A 102 -2.50 -1.95 -11.40
C ALA A 102 -2.91 -1.05 -12.57
N ALA A 103 -4.02 -1.37 -13.24
CA ALA A 103 -4.51 -0.57 -14.36
C ALA A 103 -4.98 0.83 -13.91
N ILE A 104 -5.69 0.92 -12.78
CA ILE A 104 -6.18 2.20 -12.23
C ILE A 104 -5.02 3.03 -11.67
N THR A 105 -4.09 2.42 -10.93
CA THR A 105 -2.94 3.14 -10.35
C THR A 105 -1.95 3.64 -11.40
N LEU A 106 -1.90 3.04 -12.59
CA LEU A 106 -1.10 3.54 -13.72
C LEU A 106 -1.84 4.58 -14.58
N ALA A 107 -3.15 4.71 -14.45
CA ALA A 107 -3.94 5.63 -15.25
C ALA A 107 -3.60 7.09 -14.88
N PRO A 108 -3.71 8.03 -15.84
CA PRO A 108 -3.52 9.44 -15.55
C PRO A 108 -4.64 9.98 -14.65
N ASP A 109 -4.40 11.17 -14.13
CA ASP A 109 -5.41 11.97 -13.43
C ASP A 109 -6.54 12.45 -14.38
N PRO A 110 -7.62 13.06 -13.85
CA PRO A 110 -8.71 13.58 -14.68
C PRO A 110 -8.27 14.60 -15.74
N THR A 111 -7.12 15.24 -15.58
CA THR A 111 -6.56 16.21 -16.53
C THR A 111 -5.67 15.54 -17.59
N GLY A 112 -5.49 14.22 -17.51
CA GLY A 112 -4.65 13.45 -18.42
C GLY A 112 -3.17 13.44 -18.03
N ARG A 113 -2.81 13.98 -16.85
CA ARG A 113 -1.43 14.02 -16.35
C ARG A 113 -1.09 12.73 -15.60
N TYR A 114 0.10 12.21 -15.85
CA TYR A 114 0.65 11.06 -15.13
C TYR A 114 1.50 11.54 -13.95
N SER A 115 1.63 10.72 -12.91
CA SER A 115 2.52 11.01 -11.77
C SER A 115 4.01 10.76 -12.07
N HIS A 116 4.35 10.50 -13.33
CA HIS A 116 5.71 10.27 -13.81
C HIS A 116 5.81 10.57 -15.31
N ASP A 117 7.03 10.85 -15.78
CA ASP A 117 7.29 11.16 -17.20
C ASP A 117 7.79 9.96 -18.02
N ASP A 118 7.81 8.75 -17.44
CA ASP A 118 8.26 7.54 -18.14
C ASP A 118 7.31 7.14 -19.28
N MET A 119 7.74 7.40 -20.52
CA MET A 119 6.96 7.14 -21.74
C MET A 119 6.60 5.66 -21.95
N ALA A 120 7.49 4.73 -21.57
CA ALA A 120 7.20 3.30 -21.70
C ALA A 120 6.11 2.87 -20.70
N ALA A 121 6.15 3.42 -19.48
CA ALA A 121 5.11 3.22 -18.48
C ALA A 121 3.77 3.85 -18.92
N ILE A 122 3.78 5.04 -19.53
CA ILE A 122 2.57 5.70 -20.07
C ILE A 122 1.92 4.85 -21.17
N GLN A 123 2.70 4.30 -22.10
CA GLN A 123 2.19 3.42 -23.16
C GLN A 123 1.59 2.13 -22.58
N GLU A 124 2.26 1.52 -21.60
CA GLU A 124 1.75 0.35 -20.90
C GLU A 124 0.48 0.65 -20.11
N ALA A 125 0.38 1.81 -19.47
CA ALA A 125 -0.82 2.27 -18.76
C ALA A 125 -2.03 2.33 -19.70
N ARG A 126 -1.89 2.95 -20.88
CA ARG A 126 -2.94 3.01 -21.90
C ARG A 126 -3.36 1.62 -22.36
N ARG A 127 -2.38 0.75 -22.63
CA ARG A 127 -2.64 -0.64 -23.03
C ARG A 127 -3.40 -1.42 -21.94
N ARG A 128 -3.07 -1.23 -20.67
CA ARG A 128 -3.75 -1.90 -19.55
C ARG A 128 -5.15 -1.34 -19.33
N ALA A 129 -5.33 -0.03 -19.40
CA ALA A 129 -6.63 0.59 -19.26
C ALA A 129 -7.67 0.04 -20.26
N ALA A 130 -7.23 -0.33 -21.47
CA ALA A 130 -8.07 -0.97 -22.48
C ALA A 130 -8.44 -2.43 -22.19
N ASN A 131 -7.57 -3.17 -21.49
CA ASN A 131 -7.68 -4.63 -21.33
C ASN A 131 -8.12 -5.07 -19.93
N SER A 132 -7.98 -4.21 -18.92
CA SER A 132 -8.39 -4.49 -17.55
C SER A 132 -9.81 -3.98 -17.30
N ILE A 133 -10.61 -4.79 -16.61
CA ILE A 133 -12.01 -4.47 -16.29
C ILE A 133 -12.09 -3.87 -14.89
N SER A 134 -12.65 -2.67 -14.76
CA SER A 134 -12.97 -2.06 -13.47
C SER A 134 -13.99 -2.91 -12.71
N ARG A 135 -13.67 -3.26 -11.47
CA ARG A 135 -14.57 -4.06 -10.63
C ARG A 135 -15.81 -3.29 -10.19
N ARG A 136 -15.72 -1.96 -10.07
CA ARG A 136 -16.84 -1.07 -9.71
C ARG A 136 -17.84 -0.92 -10.86
N THR A 137 -17.36 -0.62 -12.07
CA THR A 137 -18.26 -0.31 -13.19
C THR A 137 -18.49 -1.47 -14.16
N LYS A 138 -17.74 -2.58 -14.04
CA LYS A 138 -17.74 -3.74 -14.95
C LYS A 138 -17.42 -3.40 -16.42
N LYS A 139 -16.72 -2.29 -16.65
CA LYS A 139 -16.27 -1.82 -17.97
C LYS A 139 -14.74 -1.83 -18.04
N PRO A 140 -14.13 -1.82 -19.24
CA PRO A 140 -12.71 -1.51 -19.38
C PRO A 140 -12.35 -0.24 -18.59
N VAL A 141 -11.20 -0.22 -17.94
CA VAL A 141 -10.77 0.91 -17.10
C VAL A 141 -10.74 2.22 -17.90
N GLN A 142 -10.33 2.20 -19.18
CA GLN A 142 -10.35 3.39 -20.04
C GLN A 142 -11.76 3.97 -20.28
N ASP A 143 -12.79 3.11 -20.23
CA ASP A 143 -14.19 3.45 -20.49
C ASP A 143 -15.01 3.56 -19.18
N SER A 144 -14.34 3.32 -18.05
CA SER A 144 -14.94 3.36 -16.73
C SER A 144 -15.05 4.81 -16.28
N ARG A 145 -16.30 5.23 -16.06
CA ARG A 145 -16.67 6.57 -15.61
C ARG A 145 -17.66 6.38 -14.47
N GLU A 146 -17.40 7.00 -13.34
CA GLU A 146 -18.32 7.00 -12.22
C GLU A 146 -19.17 8.26 -12.28
N THR A 147 -20.47 8.09 -12.52
CA THR A 147 -21.41 9.22 -12.55
C THR A 147 -22.02 9.42 -11.18
N LEU A 148 -21.77 10.57 -10.57
CA LEU A 148 -22.43 11.02 -9.36
C LEU A 148 -23.53 12.02 -9.74
N ASN A 149 -24.78 11.65 -9.50
CA ASN A 149 -25.92 12.53 -9.70
C ASN A 149 -26.34 13.13 -8.36
N ILE A 150 -26.23 14.44 -8.23
CA ILE A 150 -26.63 15.21 -7.06
C ILE A 150 -27.91 15.94 -7.43
N GLY A 151 -29.03 15.55 -6.83
CA GLY A 151 -30.33 16.21 -6.99
C GLY A 151 -30.74 16.92 -5.70
N GLY A 152 -31.32 18.11 -5.84
CA GLY A 152 -31.87 18.88 -4.73
C GLY A 152 -32.89 19.93 -5.19
N SER A 153 -33.63 20.48 -4.24
CA SER A 153 -34.50 21.64 -4.49
C SER A 153 -33.91 22.87 -3.78
N LEU A 154 -33.77 23.98 -4.53
CA LEU A 154 -33.34 25.27 -3.97
C LEU A 154 -34.54 26.12 -3.49
N GLY A 155 -35.76 25.58 -3.55
CA GLY A 155 -36.99 26.26 -3.17
C GLY A 155 -38.20 25.79 -3.98
N PRO A 156 -39.41 26.29 -3.66
CA PRO A 156 -40.63 25.93 -4.36
C PRO A 156 -40.50 26.13 -5.87
N GLY A 157 -40.62 25.05 -6.65
CA GLY A 157 -40.54 25.08 -8.11
C GLY A 157 -39.13 25.10 -8.72
N VAL A 158 -38.05 25.07 -7.92
CA VAL A 158 -36.67 25.01 -8.43
C VAL A 158 -36.02 23.68 -8.06
N THR A 159 -35.80 22.83 -9.06
CA THR A 159 -35.04 21.58 -8.94
C THR A 159 -33.68 21.77 -9.62
N VAL A 160 -32.62 21.41 -8.92
CA VAL A 160 -31.25 21.44 -9.46
C VAL A 160 -30.71 20.02 -9.48
N ASN A 161 -30.19 19.62 -10.64
CA ASN A 161 -29.53 18.35 -10.83
C ASN A 161 -28.13 18.60 -11.39
N PHE A 162 -27.10 18.18 -10.66
CA PHE A 162 -25.72 18.16 -11.12
C PHE A 162 -25.32 16.72 -11.41
N SER A 163 -24.67 16.49 -12.54
CA SER A 163 -24.05 15.20 -12.86
C SER A 163 -22.55 15.41 -12.94
N MET A 164 -21.81 14.76 -12.05
CA MET A 164 -20.36 14.77 -12.04
C MET A 164 -19.85 13.42 -12.57
N VAL A 165 -18.75 13.45 -13.30
CA VAL A 165 -18.10 12.24 -13.81
C VAL A 165 -16.70 12.17 -13.20
N ALA A 166 -16.44 11.10 -12.45
CA ALA A 166 -15.14 10.79 -11.88
C ALA A 166 -14.41 9.74 -12.72
N PRO A 167 -13.06 9.75 -12.73
CA PRO A 167 -12.27 8.69 -13.34
C PRO A 167 -12.52 7.37 -12.59
N PRO A 168 -12.07 6.22 -13.14
CA PRO A 168 -12.17 4.93 -12.47
C PRO A 168 -11.58 5.00 -11.06
N GLN A 169 -12.36 4.61 -10.04
CA GLN A 169 -11.88 4.56 -8.66
C GLN A 169 -11.47 3.13 -8.29
N ILE A 170 -10.50 3.02 -7.39
CA ILE A 170 -10.18 1.75 -6.74
C ILE A 170 -11.22 1.49 -5.66
N ASP A 171 -11.69 0.26 -5.54
CA ASP A 171 -12.43 -0.18 -4.36
C ASP A 171 -11.49 -0.25 -3.16
N GLU A 172 -11.74 0.57 -2.14
CA GLU A 172 -10.83 0.76 -1.01
C GLU A 172 -10.60 -0.54 -0.22
N ALA A 173 -11.62 -1.37 -0.04
CA ALA A 173 -11.48 -2.66 0.63
C ALA A 173 -10.59 -3.62 -0.16
N ARG A 174 -10.72 -3.65 -1.50
CA ARG A 174 -9.81 -4.40 -2.38
C ARG A 174 -8.38 -3.87 -2.32
N ALA A 175 -8.20 -2.54 -2.29
CA ALA A 175 -6.90 -1.91 -2.16
C ALA A 175 -6.22 -2.32 -0.85
N PHE A 176 -6.91 -2.20 0.27
CA PHE A 176 -6.35 -2.59 1.56
C PHE A 176 -6.11 -4.10 1.68
N GLU A 177 -6.94 -4.95 1.05
CA GLU A 177 -6.65 -6.38 1.00
C GLU A 177 -5.38 -6.70 0.21
N LEU A 178 -5.15 -6.06 -0.94
CA LEU A 178 -3.89 -6.23 -1.68
C LEU A 178 -2.69 -5.72 -0.88
N ALA A 179 -2.83 -4.58 -0.21
CA ALA A 179 -1.79 -4.05 0.67
C ALA A 179 -1.48 -5.03 1.82
N ARG A 180 -2.51 -5.60 2.45
CA ARG A 180 -2.37 -6.62 3.49
C ARG A 180 -1.60 -7.85 2.98
N LEU A 181 -1.92 -8.36 1.78
CA LEU A 181 -1.21 -9.49 1.19
C LEU A 181 0.27 -9.16 0.95
N HIS A 182 0.59 -7.98 0.37
CA HIS A 182 1.97 -7.54 0.24
C HIS A 182 2.69 -7.51 1.60
N LEU A 183 2.09 -6.85 2.59
CA LEU A 183 2.67 -6.73 3.94
C LEU A 183 2.90 -8.08 4.59
N VAL A 184 1.93 -9.01 4.51
CA VAL A 184 2.06 -10.36 5.09
C VAL A 184 3.27 -11.06 4.48
N ALA A 185 3.43 -11.03 3.17
CA ALA A 185 4.56 -11.66 2.50
C ALA A 185 5.91 -11.07 2.92
N PHE A 186 6.00 -9.74 3.04
CA PHE A 186 7.22 -9.08 3.48
C PHE A 186 7.53 -9.31 4.96
N PHE A 187 6.52 -9.33 5.83
CA PHE A 187 6.68 -9.68 7.24
C PHE A 187 7.11 -11.14 7.41
N PHE A 188 6.53 -12.04 6.61
CA PHE A 188 6.94 -13.43 6.55
C PHE A 188 8.41 -13.57 6.16
N MET A 189 8.90 -12.78 5.20
CA MET A 189 10.32 -12.73 4.83
C MET A 189 11.20 -12.24 5.99
N GLN A 190 10.80 -11.20 6.71
CA GLN A 190 11.57 -10.67 7.85
C GLN A 190 11.74 -11.71 8.97
N THR A 191 10.74 -12.57 9.14
CA THR A 191 10.69 -13.59 10.20
C THR A 191 11.06 -14.99 9.70
N TYR A 192 11.50 -15.11 8.44
CA TYR A 192 11.81 -16.39 7.82
C TYR A 192 13.07 -17.03 8.41
N SER A 193 12.93 -18.28 8.84
CA SER A 193 14.02 -19.19 9.20
C SER A 193 14.33 -20.11 8.02
N ALA A 194 15.59 -20.09 7.57
CA ALA A 194 16.05 -20.97 6.49
C ALA A 194 16.13 -22.44 6.94
N GLU A 195 16.32 -22.70 8.23
CA GLU A 195 16.41 -24.05 8.80
C GLU A 195 15.04 -24.74 8.78
N THR A 196 14.00 -24.07 9.28
CA THR A 196 12.65 -24.63 9.31
C THR A 196 11.87 -24.38 8.02
N CYS A 197 12.35 -23.46 7.16
CA CYS A 197 11.65 -22.97 5.98
C CYS A 197 10.28 -22.35 6.33
N GLU A 198 10.18 -21.69 7.48
CA GLU A 198 8.97 -21.05 7.97
C GLU A 198 9.23 -19.59 8.32
N GLY A 199 8.27 -18.74 7.97
CA GLY A 199 8.15 -17.37 8.47
C GLY A 199 6.93 -17.27 9.38
N ARG A 200 6.81 -16.15 10.09
CA ARG A 200 5.74 -15.85 11.03
C ARG A 200 4.77 -14.83 10.44
N TRP A 201 3.64 -14.66 11.12
CA TRP A 201 2.64 -13.61 10.88
C TRP A 201 2.67 -12.63 12.03
N TRP A 202 2.25 -11.38 11.78
CA TRP A 202 2.04 -10.45 12.89
C TRP A 202 0.85 -10.90 13.73
N LEU A 203 0.88 -10.51 15.00
CA LEU A 203 -0.21 -10.75 15.93
C LEU A 203 -1.27 -9.64 15.82
N HIS A 204 -2.44 -9.87 16.38
CA HIS A 204 -3.55 -8.91 16.45
C HIS A 204 -4.13 -8.53 15.07
N GLY A 205 -4.40 -7.23 14.85
CA GLY A 205 -5.21 -6.75 13.74
C GLY A 205 -4.41 -6.09 12.61
N PHE A 206 -5.12 -5.81 11.53
CA PHE A 206 -4.68 -4.96 10.42
C PHE A 206 -5.59 -3.74 10.39
N HIS A 207 -5.02 -2.55 10.62
CA HIS A 207 -5.75 -1.32 10.89
C HIS A 207 -5.42 -0.27 9.81
N PRO A 208 -6.11 -0.31 8.65
CA PRO A 208 -5.90 0.64 7.57
C PRO A 208 -6.33 2.05 7.99
N VAL A 209 -5.59 3.08 7.59
CA VAL A 209 -5.89 4.48 7.97
C VAL A 209 -6.35 5.29 6.78
N LEU A 210 -5.57 5.32 5.70
CA LEU A 210 -5.85 6.19 4.57
C LEU A 210 -5.27 5.60 3.29
N MET A 211 -6.08 5.62 2.23
CA MET A 211 -5.62 5.53 0.85
C MET A 211 -5.78 6.92 0.21
N THR A 212 -4.72 7.40 -0.44
CA THR A 212 -4.75 8.68 -1.14
C THR A 212 -3.97 8.63 -2.45
N ARG A 213 -4.32 9.53 -3.37
CA ARG A 213 -3.61 9.72 -4.63
C ARG A 213 -2.47 10.74 -4.47
N TRP A 214 -1.55 10.76 -5.43
CA TRP A 214 -0.36 11.60 -5.40
C TRP A 214 -0.65 13.10 -5.34
N GLU A 215 -1.80 13.53 -5.88
CA GLU A 215 -2.27 14.91 -5.80
C GLU A 215 -2.59 15.34 -4.36
N ASP A 216 -2.85 14.39 -3.46
CA ASP A 216 -3.26 14.63 -2.07
C ASP A 216 -2.33 13.92 -1.06
N TRP A 217 -1.06 13.68 -1.39
CA TRP A 217 -0.07 13.14 -0.44
C TRP A 217 0.27 14.12 0.69
N GLY A 218 0.06 15.42 0.48
CA GLY A 218 0.34 16.47 1.44
C GLY A 218 -0.81 16.74 2.41
N ASN A 219 -1.88 15.94 2.39
CA ASN A 219 -3.01 16.12 3.28
C ASN A 219 -2.60 16.02 4.77
N PRO A 220 -3.36 16.66 5.69
CA PRO A 220 -2.97 16.73 7.09
C PRO A 220 -2.83 15.37 7.79
N VAL A 221 -3.59 14.35 7.40
CA VAL A 221 -3.51 13.00 7.97
C VAL A 221 -2.22 12.30 7.54
N MET A 222 -1.84 12.39 6.26
CA MET A 222 -0.59 11.81 5.76
C MET A 222 0.63 12.50 6.40
N ARG A 223 0.64 13.84 6.47
CA ARG A 223 1.70 14.60 7.16
C ARG A 223 1.77 14.29 8.65
N GLY A 224 0.61 14.16 9.31
CA GLY A 224 0.52 13.71 10.70
C GLY A 224 1.15 12.33 10.87
N PHE A 225 0.71 11.35 10.08
CA PHE A 225 1.24 9.99 10.12
C PHE A 225 2.76 9.95 9.92
N MET A 226 3.30 10.65 8.91
CA MET A 226 4.75 10.71 8.64
C MET A 226 5.55 11.18 9.86
N ARG A 227 5.07 12.24 10.53
CA ARG A 227 5.69 12.80 11.75
C ARG A 227 5.59 11.85 12.93
N GLU A 228 4.41 11.28 13.20
CA GLU A 228 4.19 10.45 14.38
C GLU A 228 5.00 9.13 14.35
N VAL A 229 5.35 8.64 13.15
CA VAL A 229 6.11 7.41 12.98
C VAL A 229 7.57 7.66 12.58
N GLU A 230 8.03 8.93 12.58
CA GLU A 230 9.36 9.33 12.13
C GLU A 230 10.47 8.58 12.87
N ASP A 231 10.40 8.63 14.21
CA ASP A 231 11.40 8.06 15.12
C ASP A 231 11.18 6.58 15.45
N TRP A 232 10.19 5.93 14.81
CA TRP A 232 9.95 4.51 15.02
C TRP A 232 11.05 3.66 14.37
N ASP A 233 11.38 2.54 15.00
CA ASP A 233 12.45 1.65 14.55
C ASP A 233 12.13 1.10 13.15
N ASN A 234 12.94 1.44 12.15
CA ASN A 234 12.75 1.02 10.76
C ASN A 234 13.09 -0.46 10.58
N ARG A 235 12.08 -1.25 10.24
CA ARG A 235 12.19 -2.71 10.12
C ARG A 235 12.24 -3.18 8.68
N LEU A 236 11.57 -2.46 7.79
CA LEU A 236 11.65 -2.68 6.36
C LEU A 236 11.64 -1.34 5.65
N HIS A 237 12.56 -1.20 4.71
CA HIS A 237 12.54 -0.17 3.70
C HIS A 237 12.81 -0.85 2.36
N ALA A 238 11.90 -0.69 1.44
CA ALA A 238 11.83 -1.47 0.22
C ALA A 238 11.41 -0.55 -0.93
N VAL A 239 12.36 -0.17 -1.78
CA VAL A 239 12.10 0.56 -3.02
C VAL A 239 12.56 -0.29 -4.20
N THR A 240 11.67 -0.59 -5.14
CA THR A 240 11.97 -1.39 -6.32
C THR A 240 11.18 -0.91 -7.52
N ALA A 241 11.38 -1.57 -8.66
CA ALA A 241 10.72 -1.27 -9.92
C ALA A 241 10.92 0.19 -10.34
N ASP A 242 12.14 0.70 -10.22
CA ASP A 242 12.47 2.12 -10.45
C ASP A 242 11.57 3.09 -9.65
N GLY A 243 11.20 2.70 -8.42
CA GLY A 243 10.32 3.50 -7.55
C GLY A 243 8.82 3.39 -7.87
N PHE A 244 8.41 2.53 -8.81
CA PHE A 244 6.98 2.20 -9.01
C PHE A 244 6.40 1.33 -7.89
N PHE A 245 7.25 0.78 -7.02
CA PHE A 245 6.80 0.14 -5.80
C PHE A 245 7.68 0.57 -4.63
N LYS A 246 7.07 1.15 -3.60
CA LYS A 246 7.74 1.46 -2.33
C LYS A 246 6.96 0.82 -1.18
N LEU A 247 7.67 0.37 -0.17
CA LEU A 247 7.10 -0.17 1.05
C LEU A 247 8.02 0.16 2.22
N MET A 248 7.40 0.47 3.35
CA MET A 248 8.10 0.61 4.62
C MET A 248 7.30 -0.02 5.76
N THR A 249 8.02 -0.52 6.76
CA THR A 249 7.45 -0.86 8.06
C THR A 249 8.32 -0.31 9.18
N ARG A 250 7.69 0.25 10.21
CA ARG A 250 8.37 0.73 11.42
C ARG A 250 7.69 0.16 12.65
N ARG A 251 8.46 -0.22 13.67
CA ARG A 251 7.93 -0.79 14.92
C ARG A 251 7.83 0.27 16.00
N HIS A 252 6.71 0.29 16.70
CA HIS A 252 6.49 1.14 17.87
C HIS A 252 7.57 0.86 18.93
N PRO A 253 8.11 1.89 19.63
CA PRO A 253 9.21 1.71 20.57
C PRO A 253 8.90 0.83 21.78
N SER A 254 7.63 0.81 22.22
CA SER A 254 7.22 0.16 23.48
C SER A 254 6.01 -0.78 23.37
N ALA A 255 5.44 -0.97 22.17
CA ALA A 255 4.20 -1.72 21.99
C ALA A 255 4.33 -2.70 20.82
N ASP A 256 3.50 -3.73 20.77
CA ASP A 256 3.44 -4.65 19.63
C ASP A 256 2.54 -4.07 18.53
N CYS A 257 2.94 -2.90 18.07
CA CYS A 257 2.30 -2.12 17.02
C CYS A 257 3.33 -1.74 15.95
N TRP A 258 2.91 -1.77 14.69
CA TRP A 258 3.75 -1.48 13.54
C TRP A 258 3.04 -0.53 12.61
N ALA A 259 3.72 0.55 12.24
CA ALA A 259 3.32 1.43 11.16
C ALA A 259 3.77 0.84 9.83
N TRP A 260 2.95 1.00 8.79
CA TRP A 260 3.31 0.63 7.44
C TRP A 260 2.85 1.68 6.44
N ALA A 261 3.59 1.77 5.33
CA ALA A 261 3.17 2.51 4.16
C ALA A 261 3.56 1.77 2.89
N ILE A 262 2.69 1.86 1.88
CA ILE A 262 2.91 1.30 0.55
C ILE A 262 2.60 2.38 -0.48
N GLU A 263 3.47 2.49 -1.49
CA GLU A 263 3.25 3.32 -2.67
C GLU A 263 3.20 2.44 -3.92
N TRP A 264 2.14 2.63 -4.71
CA TRP A 264 1.94 1.93 -5.97
C TRP A 264 2.00 2.89 -7.14
N ASN A 265 2.85 2.53 -8.10
CA ASN A 265 2.99 3.18 -9.39
C ASN A 265 3.18 4.69 -9.31
N ARG A 266 3.82 5.18 -8.23
CA ARG A 266 4.00 6.61 -7.91
C ARG A 266 2.69 7.41 -7.86
N SER A 267 1.56 6.75 -7.72
CA SER A 267 0.23 7.35 -7.92
C SER A 267 -0.64 7.21 -6.69
N HIS A 268 -0.60 6.05 -6.03
CA HIS A 268 -1.41 5.78 -4.85
C HIS A 268 -0.53 5.45 -3.66
N ARG A 269 -0.89 5.98 -2.49
CA ARG A 269 -0.22 5.72 -1.22
C ARG A 269 -1.26 5.22 -0.22
N LEU A 270 -0.94 4.11 0.43
CA LEU A 270 -1.75 3.50 1.47
C LEU A 270 -0.94 3.47 2.76
N ILE A 271 -1.55 3.88 3.87
CA ILE A 271 -0.94 3.87 5.19
C ILE A 271 -1.85 3.19 6.21
N GLY A 272 -1.23 2.64 7.25
CA GLY A 272 -1.94 2.13 8.40
C GLY A 272 -1.04 1.44 9.40
N PHE A 273 -1.64 0.58 10.21
CA PHE A 273 -0.95 -0.18 11.24
C PHE A 273 -1.27 -1.68 11.16
N PHE A 274 -0.42 -2.51 11.77
CA PHE A 274 -0.77 -3.86 12.18
C PHE A 274 -0.21 -4.14 13.58
N GLY A 275 -0.84 -5.06 14.30
CA GLY A 275 -0.56 -5.27 15.73
C GLY A 275 -1.67 -4.73 16.64
N GLU A 276 -1.30 -4.31 17.85
CA GLU A 276 -2.23 -3.79 18.85
C GLU A 276 -2.98 -2.56 18.34
N ARG A 277 -4.31 -2.52 18.55
CA ARG A 277 -5.20 -1.45 18.04
C ARG A 277 -5.08 -0.17 18.85
N GLU A 278 -4.92 -0.27 20.17
CA GLU A 278 -4.90 0.89 21.06
C GLU A 278 -3.72 1.84 20.76
N PRO A 279 -2.45 1.38 20.70
CA PRO A 279 -1.33 2.25 20.30
C PRO A 279 -1.50 2.85 18.90
N ALA A 280 -2.10 2.09 17.96
CA ALA A 280 -2.38 2.58 16.62
C ALA A 280 -3.43 3.71 16.63
N GLN A 281 -4.51 3.55 17.41
CA GLN A 281 -5.56 4.57 17.53
C GLN A 281 -5.02 5.85 18.19
N GLU A 282 -4.14 5.72 19.19
CA GLU A 282 -3.50 6.88 19.82
C GLU A 282 -2.71 7.72 18.82
N VAL A 283 -2.00 7.09 17.89
CA VAL A 283 -1.29 7.79 16.81
C VAL A 283 -2.28 8.49 15.88
N VAL A 284 -3.32 7.77 15.44
CA VAL A 284 -4.35 8.32 14.55
C VAL A 284 -5.07 9.52 15.17
N ASN A 285 -5.33 9.48 16.48
CA ASN A 285 -5.96 10.58 17.21
C ASN A 285 -5.09 11.84 17.28
N ARG A 286 -3.76 11.73 17.12
CA ARG A 286 -2.83 12.86 17.04
C ARG A 286 -2.67 13.41 15.62
N CYS A 287 -3.13 12.69 14.60
CA CYS A 287 -3.13 13.18 13.23
C CYS A 287 -4.17 14.30 13.07
N PRO A 288 -3.80 15.46 12.49
CA PRO A 288 -4.77 16.52 12.23
C PRO A 288 -5.86 16.03 11.26
N PRO A 289 -7.15 16.36 11.51
CA PRO A 289 -8.24 15.93 10.65
C PRO A 289 -8.16 16.59 9.27
N ARG A 290 -8.67 15.91 8.25
CA ARG A 290 -8.83 16.50 6.91
C ARG A 290 -9.88 17.61 6.96
N LYS A 291 -9.56 18.75 6.33
CA LYS A 291 -10.53 19.83 6.16
C LYS A 291 -11.62 19.39 5.18
N ARG A 292 -12.82 19.12 5.71
CA ARG A 292 -14.02 18.87 4.91
C ARG A 292 -14.78 20.17 4.73
N ILE A 293 -15.12 20.50 3.50
CA ILE A 293 -15.95 21.66 3.16
C ILE A 293 -17.32 21.14 2.75
N THR A 294 -18.32 21.44 3.55
CA THR A 294 -19.72 21.09 3.27
C THR A 294 -20.25 21.99 2.17
N VAL A 295 -20.58 21.39 1.02
CA VAL A 295 -21.23 22.07 -0.12
C VAL A 295 -22.74 22.09 0.08
N PHE A 296 -23.27 20.98 0.57
CA PHE A 296 -24.70 20.76 0.78
C PHE A 296 -24.91 19.82 1.97
N GLU A 297 -25.92 20.09 2.78
CA GLU A 297 -26.33 19.26 3.89
C GLU A 297 -27.85 19.24 3.97
N GLY A 298 -28.44 18.04 3.93
CA GLY A 298 -29.87 17.81 4.03
C GLY A 298 -30.17 16.61 4.93
N PRO A 299 -31.46 16.31 5.18
CA PRO A 299 -31.87 15.33 6.20
C PRO A 299 -31.34 13.90 5.97
N SER A 300 -31.06 13.51 4.72
CA SER A 300 -30.64 12.16 4.34
C SER A 300 -29.37 12.11 3.49
N GLN A 301 -28.79 13.27 3.17
CA GLN A 301 -27.62 13.35 2.29
C GLN A 301 -26.82 14.60 2.59
N SER A 302 -25.50 14.46 2.55
CA SER A 302 -24.56 15.56 2.59
C SER A 302 -23.55 15.41 1.48
N LEU A 303 -23.10 16.54 0.95
CA LEU A 303 -22.03 16.62 -0.04
C LEU A 303 -20.88 17.40 0.59
N HIS A 304 -19.75 16.73 0.72
CA HIS A 304 -18.52 17.34 1.19
C HIS A 304 -17.46 17.21 0.11
N TYR A 305 -16.59 18.21 -0.01
CA TYR A 305 -15.33 18.06 -0.72
C TYR A 305 -14.16 18.36 0.22
N SER A 306 -13.01 17.77 -0.06
CA SER A 306 -11.76 18.07 0.62
C SER A 306 -10.77 18.56 -0.43
N PRO A 307 -10.16 19.75 -0.25
CA PRO A 307 -9.15 20.21 -1.19
C PRO A 307 -7.92 19.30 -1.14
N GLU A 308 -7.44 18.91 -2.32
CA GLU A 308 -6.22 18.12 -2.44
C GLU A 308 -5.00 18.99 -2.13
N THR A 309 -4.05 18.44 -1.39
CA THR A 309 -2.79 19.12 -1.05
C THR A 309 -1.63 18.27 -1.53
N ALA A 310 -0.87 18.75 -2.51
CA ALA A 310 0.33 18.07 -2.98
C ALA A 310 1.43 18.04 -1.90
N LEU A 311 2.28 17.02 -1.93
CA LEU A 311 3.47 16.90 -1.10
C LEU A 311 4.70 17.22 -1.96
N SER A 312 5.57 18.12 -1.50
CA SER A 312 6.87 18.33 -2.15
C SER A 312 7.81 17.15 -1.87
N GLU A 313 8.81 16.94 -2.72
CA GLU A 313 9.80 15.88 -2.51
C GLU A 313 10.59 16.08 -1.20
N ASP A 314 10.91 17.32 -0.85
CA ASP A 314 11.64 17.65 0.38
C ASP A 314 10.84 17.31 1.65
N ASP A 315 9.52 17.52 1.61
CA ASP A 315 8.59 17.20 2.70
C ASP A 315 8.31 15.70 2.83
N ASP A 316 8.61 14.88 1.81
CA ASP A 316 8.29 13.45 1.80
C ASP A 316 9.32 12.60 2.57
N THR A 317 9.12 12.48 3.88
CA THR A 317 10.00 11.70 4.78
C THR A 317 9.64 10.22 4.87
N LEU A 318 8.50 9.80 4.30
CA LEU A 318 7.92 8.48 4.55
C LEU A 318 8.80 7.33 4.06
N PHE A 319 9.41 7.51 2.89
CA PHE A 319 10.30 6.54 2.26
C PHE A 319 11.75 7.02 2.21
N LYS A 320 12.15 7.99 3.04
CA LYS A 320 13.57 8.35 3.16
C LYS A 320 14.34 7.18 3.76
N VAL A 321 15.48 6.89 3.14
CA VAL A 321 16.44 5.91 3.63
C VAL A 321 17.13 6.52 4.86
N PRO A 322 17.16 5.86 6.03
CA PRO A 322 17.94 6.35 7.16
C PRO A 322 19.41 6.61 6.77
N ALA A 323 20.03 7.69 7.25
CA ALA A 323 21.40 8.05 6.86
C ALA A 323 22.41 6.90 7.08
N GLU A 324 22.23 6.14 8.17
CA GLU A 324 23.04 4.97 8.50
C GLU A 324 23.00 3.86 7.43
N VAL A 325 21.88 3.70 6.71
CA VAL A 325 21.81 2.75 5.59
C VAL A 325 22.67 3.22 4.43
N GLU A 326 22.58 4.51 4.13
CA GLU A 326 23.22 5.10 2.97
C GLU A 326 24.75 5.01 3.12
N GLU A 327 25.24 5.22 4.34
CA GLU A 327 26.65 5.01 4.70
C GLU A 327 27.06 3.54 4.57
N ALA A 328 26.24 2.61 5.04
CA ALA A 328 26.52 1.17 4.93
C ALA A 328 26.54 0.68 3.47
N GLU A 329 25.63 1.19 2.63
CA GLU A 329 25.59 0.89 1.19
C GLU A 329 26.83 1.47 0.47
N LYS A 330 27.21 2.72 0.77
CA LYS A 330 28.44 3.33 0.26
C LYS A 330 29.68 2.51 0.65
N ALA A 331 29.75 2.06 1.90
CA ALA A 331 30.85 1.24 2.39
C ALA A 331 30.93 -0.13 1.67
N LEU A 332 29.79 -0.78 1.43
CA LEU A 332 29.74 -2.04 0.68
C LEU A 332 30.13 -1.85 -0.78
N ALA A 333 29.62 -0.80 -1.45
CA ALA A 333 29.95 -0.50 -2.84
C ALA A 333 31.46 -0.28 -3.04
N ASN A 334 32.08 0.48 -2.12
CA ASN A 334 33.53 0.75 -2.15
C ASN A 334 34.35 -0.54 -1.97
N ASN A 335 33.92 -1.45 -1.10
CA ASN A 335 34.64 -2.72 -0.87
C ASN A 335 34.60 -3.68 -2.08
N PHE A 336 33.57 -3.59 -2.93
CA PHE A 336 33.52 -4.38 -4.17
C PHE A 336 34.47 -3.84 -5.25
N THR A 337 34.72 -2.53 -5.29
CA THR A 337 35.61 -1.93 -6.29
C THR A 337 37.08 -2.33 -6.08
N TYR A 338 37.51 -2.54 -4.82
CA TYR A 338 38.88 -2.94 -4.49
C TYR A 338 39.19 -4.43 -4.69
N ARG A 339 38.19 -5.29 -4.93
CA ARG A 339 38.42 -6.74 -5.15
C ARG A 339 38.56 -7.14 -6.63
N PHE A 340 38.43 -6.18 -7.54
CA PHE A 340 38.53 -6.40 -8.99
C PHE A 340 39.51 -5.43 -9.67
N ALA A 341 40.34 -4.73 -8.90
CA ALA A 341 41.42 -3.86 -9.39
C ALA A 341 42.78 -4.55 -9.27
#